data_AF-A0A822W220-F1
#
_entry.id   AF-A0A822W220-F1
#
_cell.length_a   1.000
_cell.length_b   1.000
_cell.length_c   1.000
_cell.angle_alpha   90.00
_cell.angle_beta   90.00
_cell.angle_gamma   90.00
#
_symmetry.space_group_name_H-M   'P 1'
#
loop_
_entity.id
_entity.type
_entity.pdbx_description
1 polymer ?
#
loop_
_entity_poly.entity_id
_entity_poly.type
_entity_poly.pdbx_seq_one_letter_code
_entity_poly.pdbx_strand_id
1 'polypeptide(L)'
;MSIKLVAIDIDGTLLNSQHQITAEVHSTIQEAKKAGVKIVIATGRPISGVQAILEELNLTEAGDYVITFNGGLVQDAATGEDIVKDTLTYEDYLDIESAARKLKLPMHASPRKVSILPTVTSVNTPFTNPH
;
A
#
# COMPACT_ATOMS: atom_id res chain seq x y z
N MET A 1 -25.06 -7.82 -17.56
CA MET A 1 -24.56 -7.29 -16.28
C MET A 1 -23.63 -6.12 -16.58
N SER A 2 -23.75 -5.00 -15.86
CA SER A 2 -22.78 -3.91 -15.92
C SER A 2 -21.76 -4.06 -14.79
N ILE A 3 -20.50 -3.71 -15.06
CA ILE A 3 -19.45 -3.65 -14.04
C ILE A 3 -19.77 -2.49 -13.10
N LYS A 4 -19.66 -2.71 -11.79
CA LYS A 4 -19.89 -1.70 -10.75
C LYS A 4 -18.62 -1.27 -10.03
N LEU A 5 -17.59 -2.11 -10.05
CA LEU A 5 -16.34 -1.87 -9.35
C LEU A 5 -15.17 -2.52 -10.10
N VAL A 6 -14.04 -1.84 -10.12
CA VAL A 6 -12.75 -2.36 -10.58
C VAL A 6 -11.71 -2.10 -9.49
N ALA A 7 -11.08 -3.17 -9.00
CA ALA A 7 -9.94 -3.09 -8.11
C ALA A 7 -8.65 -3.21 -8.94
N ILE A 8 -7.69 -2.32 -8.71
CA ILE A 8 -6.47 -2.22 -9.53
C ILE A 8 -5.25 -2.29 -8.62
N ASP A 9 -4.35 -3.23 -8.91
CA ASP A 9 -3.03 -3.29 -8.29
C ASP A 9 -2.10 -2.20 -8.84
N ILE A 10 -1.07 -1.84 -8.08
CA ILE A 10 -0.14 -0.78 -8.46
C ILE A 10 1.02 -1.34 -9.27
N ASP A 11 1.85 -2.18 -8.65
CA ASP A 11 3.16 -2.54 -9.17
C ASP A 11 3.04 -3.61 -10.25
N GLY A 12 3.46 -3.27 -11.48
CA GLY A 12 3.30 -4.14 -12.64
C GLY A 12 1.88 -4.20 -13.21
N THR A 13 0.97 -3.35 -12.71
CA THR A 13 -0.41 -3.24 -13.19
C THR A 13 -0.78 -1.80 -13.55
N LEU A 14 -1.05 -0.93 -12.57
CA LEU A 14 -1.37 0.49 -12.81
C LEU A 14 -0.17 1.27 -13.34
N LEU A 15 1.01 1.02 -12.76
CA LEU A 15 2.24 1.72 -13.12
C LEU A 15 2.98 0.97 -14.23
N ASN A 16 3.50 1.73 -15.19
CA ASN A 16 4.42 1.20 -16.19
C ASN A 16 5.81 0.90 -15.59
N SER A 17 6.72 0.38 -16.42
CA SER A 17 8.12 0.09 -16.02
C SER A 17 8.91 1.31 -15.52
N GLN A 18 8.44 2.53 -15.79
CA GLN A 18 9.01 3.79 -15.34
C GLN A 18 8.36 4.30 -14.04
N HIS A 19 7.48 3.50 -13.42
CA HIS A 19 6.71 3.84 -12.24
C HIS A 19 5.78 5.05 -12.44
N GLN A 20 5.20 5.17 -13.64
CA GLN A 20 4.33 6.27 -14.03
C GLN A 20 2.94 5.77 -14.42
N ILE A 21 1.93 6.60 -14.14
CA ILE A 21 0.59 6.46 -14.70
C ILE A 21 0.61 7.08 -16.09
N THR A 22 0.20 6.33 -17.11
CA THR A 22 0.12 6.87 -18.48
C THR A 22 -1.13 7.73 -18.64
N ALA A 23 -1.08 8.68 -19.59
CA ALA A 23 -2.26 9.50 -19.91
C ALA A 23 -3.48 8.66 -20.31
N GLU A 24 -3.26 7.54 -21.02
CA GLU A 24 -4.31 6.61 -21.40
C GLU A 24 -4.96 5.95 -20.17
N VAL A 25 -4.16 5.42 -19.24
CA VAL A 25 -4.67 4.82 -17.99
C VAL A 25 -5.44 5.85 -17.17
N HIS A 26 -4.89 7.05 -17.04
CA HIS A 26 -5.55 8.16 -16.33
C HIS A 26 -6.93 8.45 -16.95
N SER A 27 -6.98 8.69 -18.25
CA SER A 27 -8.23 9.02 -18.96
C SER A 27 -9.27 7.89 -18.84
N THR A 28 -8.83 6.63 -18.97
CA THR A 28 -9.70 5.44 -18.85
C THR A 28 -10.32 5.34 -17.46
N ILE A 29 -9.54 5.60 -16.41
CA ILE A 29 -10.03 5.63 -15.04
C ILE A 29 -11.09 6.73 -14.87
N GLN A 30 -10.85 7.93 -15.40
CA GLN A 30 -11.82 9.02 -15.32
C GLN A 30 -13.12 8.69 -16.08
N GLU A 31 -13.03 8.04 -17.24
CA GLU A 31 -14.21 7.60 -17.99
C GLU A 31 -15.02 6.54 -17.23
N ALA A 32 -14.34 5.56 -16.62
CA ALA A 32 -14.98 4.55 -15.79
C ALA A 32 -15.69 5.17 -14.58
N LYS A 33 -15.04 6.13 -13.89
CA LYS A 33 -15.67 6.91 -12.81
C LYS A 33 -16.93 7.63 -13.29
N LYS A 34 -16.85 8.33 -14.43
CA LYS A 34 -18.01 9.04 -15.02
C LYS A 34 -19.16 8.10 -15.39
N ALA A 35 -18.85 6.86 -15.77
CA ALA A 35 -19.84 5.82 -16.03
C ALA A 35 -20.45 5.21 -14.75
N GLY A 36 -20.06 5.68 -13.57
CA GLY A 36 -20.56 5.21 -12.27
C GLY A 36 -19.86 3.95 -11.76
N VAL A 37 -18.73 3.56 -12.37
CA VAL A 37 -17.90 2.44 -11.88
C VAL A 37 -17.01 2.93 -10.76
N LYS A 38 -16.99 2.20 -9.64
CA LYS A 38 -16.06 2.47 -8.54
C LYS A 38 -14.67 1.95 -8.85
N ILE A 39 -13.67 2.83 -8.77
CA ILE A 39 -12.28 2.47 -8.96
C ILE A 39 -11.61 2.43 -7.58
N VAL A 40 -10.98 1.30 -7.26
CA VAL A 40 -10.36 1.07 -5.96
C VAL A 40 -8.91 0.64 -6.18
N ILE A 41 -7.98 1.37 -5.59
CA ILE A 41 -6.57 0.93 -5.55
C ILE A 41 -6.43 -0.15 -4.50
N ALA A 42 -5.81 -1.28 -4.87
CA ALA A 42 -5.60 -2.42 -3.98
C ALA A 42 -4.15 -2.90 -4.05
N THR A 43 -3.39 -2.72 -2.97
CA THR A 43 -1.93 -2.93 -3.01
C THR A 43 -1.35 -3.43 -1.69
N GLY A 44 -0.14 -4.00 -1.78
CA GLY A 44 0.71 -4.30 -0.62
C GLY A 44 1.33 -3.07 0.03
N ARG A 45 1.38 -1.93 -0.67
CA ARG A 45 1.99 -0.70 -0.14
C ARG A 45 1.23 -0.17 1.09
N PRO A 46 1.92 0.51 2.03
CA PRO A 46 1.28 1.27 3.09
C PRO A 46 0.57 2.51 2.52
N ILE A 47 -0.32 3.14 3.30
CA ILE A 47 -1.06 4.34 2.88
C ILE A 47 -0.16 5.49 2.39
N SER A 48 0.99 5.69 3.04
CA SER A 48 1.97 6.70 2.64
C SER A 48 2.58 6.45 1.25
N GLY A 49 2.58 5.19 0.80
CA GLY A 49 3.10 4.79 -0.51
C GLY A 49 2.09 4.89 -1.65
N VAL A 50 0.85 5.31 -1.37
CA VAL A 50 -0.24 5.40 -2.36
C VAL A 50 -0.92 6.77 -2.43
N GLN A 51 -0.71 7.64 -1.43
CA GLN A 51 -1.37 8.95 -1.32
C GLN A 51 -1.28 9.77 -2.63
N ALA A 52 -0.08 9.90 -3.20
CA ALA A 52 0.15 10.66 -4.43
C ALA A 52 -0.59 10.06 -5.65
N ILE A 53 -0.72 8.73 -5.71
CA ILE A 53 -1.45 8.03 -6.78
C ILE A 53 -2.96 8.30 -6.66
N LEU A 54 -3.50 8.26 -5.44
CA LEU A 54 -4.91 8.58 -5.19
C LEU A 54 -5.21 10.02 -5.61
N GLU A 55 -4.33 10.96 -5.27
CA GLU A 55 -4.45 12.38 -5.67
C GLU A 55 -4.37 12.55 -7.19
N GLU A 56 -3.38 11.94 -7.86
CA GLU A 56 -3.21 12.02 -9.31
C GLU A 56 -4.43 11.48 -10.08
N LEU A 57 -5.05 10.41 -9.57
CA LEU A 57 -6.23 9.78 -10.16
C LEU A 57 -7.57 10.39 -9.70
N ASN A 58 -7.55 11.42 -8.83
CA ASN A 58 -8.73 11.99 -8.19
C ASN A 58 -9.58 10.92 -7.47
N LEU A 59 -8.95 9.99 -6.74
CA LEU A 59 -9.59 8.93 -5.96
C LEU A 59 -9.61 9.26 -4.46
N THR A 60 -9.87 10.52 -4.13
CA THR A 60 -9.91 11.07 -2.76
C THR A 60 -11.25 11.73 -2.47
N GLU A 61 -12.28 11.44 -3.27
CA GLU A 61 -13.63 11.99 -3.11
C GLU A 61 -14.48 11.12 -2.17
N ALA A 62 -15.57 11.68 -1.66
CA ALA A 62 -16.46 10.95 -0.74
C ALA A 62 -16.99 9.66 -1.40
N GLY A 63 -16.81 8.53 -0.69
CA GLY A 63 -17.19 7.20 -1.18
C GLY A 63 -16.18 6.57 -2.15
N ASP A 64 -14.98 7.13 -2.28
CA ASP A 64 -13.82 6.42 -2.81
C ASP A 64 -13.11 5.64 -1.68
N TYR A 65 -12.50 4.52 -2.05
CA TYR A 65 -11.88 3.58 -1.11
C TYR A 65 -10.50 3.18 -1.57
N VAL A 66 -9.66 2.80 -0.60
CA VAL A 66 -8.34 2.25 -0.87
C VAL A 66 -8.10 1.01 0.01
N ILE A 67 -7.46 0.01 -0.59
CA ILE A 67 -7.04 -1.22 0.06
C ILE A 67 -5.50 -1.24 0.10
N THR A 68 -4.95 -1.31 1.31
CA THR A 68 -3.49 -1.29 1.56
C THR A 68 -3.06 -2.50 2.37
N PHE A 69 -1.75 -2.69 2.53
CA PHE A 69 -1.18 -3.81 3.29
C PHE A 69 -1.72 -5.19 2.83
N ASN A 70 -1.87 -5.39 1.52
CA ASN A 70 -2.39 -6.63 0.92
C ASN A 70 -3.80 -7.01 1.40
N GLY A 71 -4.63 -6.01 1.76
CA GLY A 71 -5.99 -6.25 2.26
C GLY A 71 -6.13 -6.18 3.78
N GLY A 72 -5.03 -6.06 4.53
CA GLY A 72 -5.08 -5.88 5.98
C GLY A 72 -5.70 -4.55 6.42
N LEU A 73 -5.81 -3.57 5.51
CA LEU A 73 -6.45 -2.28 5.80
C LEU A 73 -7.28 -1.79 4.61
N VAL A 74 -8.54 -1.48 4.87
CA VAL A 74 -9.46 -0.82 3.93
C VAL A 74 -9.90 0.50 4.55
N GLN A 75 -9.76 1.60 3.80
CA GLN A 75 -10.09 2.93 4.29
C GLN A 75 -10.99 3.68 3.30
N ASP A 76 -11.79 4.59 3.84
CA ASP A 76 -12.36 5.68 3.05
C ASP A 76 -11.20 6.60 2.61
N ALA A 77 -11.08 6.82 1.31
CA ALA A 77 -9.95 7.53 0.74
C ALA A 77 -10.04 9.06 0.93
N ALA A 78 -11.22 9.60 1.25
CA ALA A 78 -11.42 11.02 1.51
C ALA A 78 -11.17 11.36 2.99
N THR A 79 -11.67 10.54 3.91
CA THR A 79 -11.60 10.81 5.35
C THR A 79 -10.42 10.11 6.05
N GLY A 80 -9.91 9.04 5.46
CA GLY A 80 -8.92 8.16 6.08
C GLY A 80 -9.49 7.24 7.17
N GLU A 81 -10.81 7.20 7.33
CA GLU A 81 -11.49 6.33 8.29
C GLU A 81 -11.26 4.85 7.95
N ASP A 82 -10.99 4.03 8.97
CA ASP A 82 -10.81 2.58 8.81
C ASP A 82 -12.17 1.91 8.69
N ILE A 83 -12.38 1.19 7.59
CA ILE A 83 -13.60 0.40 7.36
C ILE A 83 -13.35 -1.05 7.75
N VAL A 84 -12.20 -1.57 7.36
CA VAL A 84 -11.71 -2.91 7.74
C VAL A 84 -10.27 -2.78 8.17
N LYS A 85 -9.94 -3.46 9.27
CA LYS A 85 -8.59 -3.50 9.80
C LYS A 85 -8.32 -4.88 10.38
N ASP A 86 -7.38 -5.58 9.77
CA ASP A 86 -6.84 -6.85 10.24
C ASP A 86 -5.33 -6.70 10.41
N THR A 87 -4.87 -6.84 11.66
CA THR A 87 -3.49 -6.53 12.03
C THR A 87 -2.91 -7.64 12.86
N LEU A 88 -1.61 -7.87 12.69
CA LEU A 88 -0.82 -8.69 13.60
C LEU A 88 -0.91 -8.14 15.03
N THR A 89 -1.01 -9.05 16.00
CA THR A 89 -0.90 -8.73 17.41
C THR A 89 0.55 -8.43 17.78
N TYR A 90 0.77 -7.93 19.00
CA TYR A 90 2.13 -7.70 19.48
C TYR A 90 2.88 -9.02 19.68
N GLU A 91 2.17 -10.05 20.10
CA GLU A 91 2.66 -11.42 20.26
C GLU A 91 3.12 -12.01 18.92
N ASP A 92 2.32 -11.86 17.87
CA ASP A 92 2.71 -12.28 16.51
C ASP A 92 4.00 -11.59 16.05
N TYR A 93 4.11 -10.29 16.32
CA TYR A 93 5.32 -9.52 16.01
C TYR A 93 6.55 -10.08 16.74
N LEU A 94 6.44 -10.38 18.04
CA LEU A 94 7.55 -10.93 18.83
C LEU A 94 8.00 -12.30 18.30
N ASP A 95 7.05 -13.14 17.90
CA ASP A 95 7.35 -14.46 17.35
C ASP A 95 8.08 -14.35 16.01
N ILE A 96 7.61 -13.48 15.10
CA ILE A 96 8.25 -13.24 13.81
C ILE A 96 9.63 -12.60 13.98
N GLU A 97 9.79 -11.63 14.88
CA GLU A 97 11.07 -10.97 15.15
C GLU A 97 12.10 -11.93 15.74
N SER A 98 11.67 -12.77 16.70
CA SER A 98 12.51 -13.81 17.29
C SER A 98 12.99 -14.81 16.22
N ALA A 99 12.10 -15.21 15.31
CA ALA A 99 12.45 -16.08 14.19
C ALA A 99 13.44 -15.39 13.21
N ALA A 100 13.18 -14.15 12.81
CA ALA A 100 14.05 -13.39 11.92
C ALA A 100 15.47 -13.23 12.51
N ARG A 101 15.57 -12.91 13.81
CA ARG A 101 16.85 -12.79 14.51
C ARG A 101 17.63 -14.09 14.54
N LYS A 102 16.97 -15.22 14.82
CA LYS A 102 17.61 -16.56 14.80
C LYS A 102 18.14 -16.91 13.41
N LEU A 103 17.39 -16.55 12.37
CA LEU A 103 17.75 -16.75 10.97
C LEU A 103 18.72 -15.69 10.42
N LYS A 104 19.05 -14.65 11.21
CA LYS A 104 19.88 -13.52 10.81
C LYS A 104 19.33 -12.78 9.58
N LEU A 105 18.00 -12.69 9.48
CA LEU A 105 17.32 -11.96 8.41
C LEU A 105 16.96 -10.53 8.87
N PRO A 106 17.07 -9.52 7.99
CA PRO A 106 16.51 -8.21 8.26
C PRO A 106 14.98 -8.29 8.32
N MET A 107 14.36 -7.52 9.21
CA MET A 107 12.92 -7.41 9.37
C MET A 107 12.51 -5.93 9.44
N HIS A 108 11.38 -5.60 8.82
CA HIS A 108 10.74 -4.30 8.92
C HIS A 108 9.27 -4.49 9.30
N ALA A 109 8.76 -3.62 10.17
CA ALA A 109 7.35 -3.55 10.54
C ALA A 109 6.87 -2.10 10.39
N SER A 110 5.65 -1.92 9.86
CA SER A 110 5.07 -0.60 9.62
C SER A 110 3.85 -0.36 10.52
N PRO A 111 4.03 0.16 11.75
CA PRO A 111 2.92 0.44 12.65
C PRO A 111 2.15 1.70 12.22
N ARG A 112 0.83 1.74 12.48
CA ARG A 112 -0.03 2.89 12.14
C ARG A 112 0.21 4.12 13.04
N LYS A 113 0.67 3.92 14.27
CA LYS A 113 1.15 4.98 15.17
C LYS A 113 2.67 4.81 15.31
N VAL A 114 3.42 5.89 15.08
CA VAL A 114 4.88 5.92 15.26
C VAL A 114 5.19 5.83 16.75
N SER A 115 5.30 4.61 17.22
CA SER A 115 5.89 4.15 18.48
C SER A 115 5.69 2.65 18.39
N ILE A 116 6.61 1.90 17.77
CA ILE A 116 7.89 1.57 18.37
C ILE A 116 8.85 1.21 17.22
N LEU A 117 9.92 1.99 17.06
CA LEU A 117 11.18 1.45 16.56
C LEU A 117 12.27 1.97 17.51
N PRO A 118 12.87 1.12 18.38
CA PRO A 118 14.31 1.14 18.43
C PRO A 118 14.75 0.69 17.03
N THR A 119 15.22 1.65 16.25
CA THR A 119 16.09 1.39 15.12
C THR A 119 17.19 0.47 15.63
N VAL A 120 17.17 -0.82 15.28
CA VAL A 120 18.43 -1.57 15.20
C VAL A 120 19.07 -1.10 13.90
N THR A 121 19.60 0.11 13.96
CA THR A 121 20.55 0.64 13.00
C THR A 121 21.77 -0.26 13.11
N SER A 122 22.08 -0.96 12.01
CA SER A 122 23.37 -1.54 11.69
C SER A 122 24.04 -2.39 12.78
N VAL A 123 23.95 -3.72 12.68
CA VAL A 123 25.19 -4.49 12.81
C VAL A 123 25.86 -4.42 11.45
N ASN A 124 26.94 -3.63 11.38
CA ASN A 124 27.87 -3.56 10.25
C ASN A 124 28.08 -4.94 9.62
N THR A 125 27.52 -5.16 8.44
CA THR A 125 28.16 -6.03 7.46
C THR A 125 28.64 -5.09 6.35
N PRO A 126 29.96 -5.01 6.09
CA PRO A 126 30.48 -4.05 5.15
C PRO A 126 29.94 -4.41 3.77
N PHE A 127 29.13 -3.51 3.20
CA PHE A 127 28.97 -3.41 1.77
C PHE A 127 30.36 -3.14 1.18
N THR A 128 31.01 -4.20 0.70
CA THR A 128 32.07 -4.06 -0.30
C THR A 128 31.45 -4.43 -1.64
N ASN A 129 31.16 -3.37 -2.38
CA ASN A 129 30.93 -3.38 -3.81
C ASN A 129 32.06 -4.17 -4.51
N PRO A 130 31.78 -4.85 -5.62
CA PRO A 130 32.50 -4.42 -6.82
C PRO A 130 31.60 -4.34 -8.06
N HIS A 131 31.86 -3.26 -8.79
CA HIS A 131 31.75 -3.05 -10.24
C HIS A 131 31.07 -4.12 -11.09
#